data_AF-A0AAV1ICL7-F1
#
_entry.id   AF-A0AAV1ICL7-F1
#
_cell.length_a   1.000
_cell.length_b   1.000
_cell.length_c   1.000
_cell.angle_alpha   90.00
_cell.angle_beta   90.00
_cell.angle_gamma   90.00
#
_symmetry.space_group_name_H-M   'P 1'
#
loop_
_entity.id
_entity.type
_entity.pdbx_description
1 polymer ?
#
loop_
_entity_poly.entity_id
_entity_poly.type
_entity_poly.pdbx_seq_one_letter_code
_entity_poly.pdbx_strand_id
1 'polypeptide(L)'
;MSHIIYLETFIENTASLPSELARIMNNIKALDERSAAMRDTIAENLEIFLSRPLGPRKAGSELPSEMVDLKRVIDEDQRTYVQWAEEKLSLANIAADLLIQHRTAVDKDVGALLAELKAADYDDDTVMEYTPPEETNRRQRQREIEAEREREQKMKAELRRQERELAEMEQQRNAEAAAAQAAAQAEAATAAEPQGEPPLRQKGPPTGKGNRKEQEMAITPTAVDTGVPKRKSSGAGGAHMPLQMNLSGRISPMDAMASTPSQFRGLGNLPGILSQPMPMETDRSGEDEEPREPTYMPIVPAGMSTSAPAPQALGRLLTMEDISKDLKGRRAELWWPDDSLWYLIEIHDVDIPLKKAHITYVTGETEVLDLLDIVREGHMSLISGENHRVPY
;
A
#
# COMPACT_ATOMS: atom_id res chain seq x y z
N MET A 1 -28.97 -29.30 -10.00
CA MET A 1 -27.69 -29.77 -10.59
C MET A 1 -26.59 -28.71 -10.53
N SER A 2 -26.90 -27.40 -10.46
CA SER A 2 -25.87 -26.34 -10.41
C SER A 2 -24.99 -26.37 -9.15
N HIS A 3 -25.55 -26.70 -7.97
CA HIS A 3 -24.77 -26.79 -6.72
C HIS A 3 -23.56 -27.74 -6.78
N ILE A 4 -23.67 -28.86 -7.52
CA ILE A 4 -22.59 -29.83 -7.65
C ILE A 4 -21.43 -29.23 -8.46
N ILE A 5 -21.76 -28.48 -9.52
CA ILE A 5 -20.78 -27.83 -10.41
C ILE A 5 -19.97 -26.77 -9.64
N TYR A 6 -20.61 -25.99 -8.76
CA TYR A 6 -19.89 -25.00 -7.93
C TYR A 6 -18.93 -25.66 -6.94
N LEU A 7 -19.32 -26.77 -6.31
CA LEU A 7 -18.46 -27.50 -5.39
C LEU A 7 -17.28 -28.17 -6.11
N GLU A 8 -17.50 -28.74 -7.29
CA GLU A 8 -16.44 -29.30 -8.12
C GLU A 8 -15.44 -28.20 -8.53
N THR A 9 -15.94 -27.07 -9.01
CA THR A 9 -15.12 -25.90 -9.37
C THR A 9 -14.33 -25.38 -8.17
N PHE A 10 -14.95 -25.32 -6.99
CA PHE A 10 -14.29 -24.90 -5.75
C PHE A 10 -13.16 -25.86 -5.35
N ILE A 11 -13.42 -27.18 -5.40
CA ILE A 11 -12.41 -28.20 -5.07
C ILE A 11 -11.25 -28.13 -6.05
N GLU A 12 -11.52 -28.04 -7.36
CA GLU A 12 -10.48 -27.91 -8.39
C GLU A 12 -9.65 -26.64 -8.21
N ASN A 13 -10.29 -25.52 -7.89
CA ASN A 13 -9.61 -24.25 -7.64
C ASN A 13 -8.79 -24.28 -6.34
N THR A 14 -9.22 -24.99 -5.29
CA THR A 14 -8.54 -24.96 -3.98
C THR A 14 -7.59 -26.12 -3.73
N ALA A 15 -7.56 -27.15 -4.58
CA ALA A 15 -6.77 -28.36 -4.37
C ALA A 15 -5.25 -28.11 -4.29
N SER A 16 -4.71 -27.15 -5.06
CA SER A 16 -3.27 -26.85 -5.05
C SER A 16 -2.84 -25.92 -3.92
N LEU A 17 -3.77 -25.10 -3.39
CA LEU A 17 -3.49 -24.03 -2.44
C LEU A 17 -2.71 -24.50 -1.19
N PRO A 18 -3.10 -25.58 -0.48
CA PRO A 18 -2.36 -26.04 0.69
C PRO A 18 -0.91 -26.43 0.37
N SER A 19 -0.67 -27.05 -0.78
CA SER A 19 0.66 -27.50 -1.18
C SER A 19 1.57 -26.34 -1.57
N GLU A 20 1.02 -25.32 -2.25
CA GLU A 20 1.76 -24.12 -2.61
C GLU A 20 2.09 -23.26 -1.39
N LEU A 21 1.11 -23.07 -0.49
CA LEU A 21 1.32 -22.33 0.75
C LEU A 21 2.36 -23.02 1.63
N ALA A 22 2.27 -24.35 1.79
CA ALA A 22 3.28 -25.11 2.53
C ALA A 22 4.69 -24.97 1.93
N ARG A 23 4.80 -24.97 0.60
CA ARG A 23 6.08 -24.75 -0.09
C ARG A 23 6.64 -23.35 0.21
N ILE A 24 5.81 -22.31 0.14
CA ILE A 24 6.22 -20.93 0.41
C ILE A 24 6.66 -20.79 1.88
N MET A 25 5.87 -21.29 2.82
CA MET A 25 6.17 -21.22 4.25
C MET A 25 7.46 -21.97 4.62
N ASN A 26 7.71 -23.14 4.02
CA ASN A 26 8.96 -23.86 4.22
C ASN A 26 10.18 -23.10 3.68
N ASN A 27 10.03 -22.40 2.55
CA ASN A 27 11.09 -21.55 2.01
C ASN A 27 11.38 -20.34 2.89
N ILE A 28 10.33 -19.68 3.42
CA ILE A 28 10.48 -18.58 4.38
C ILE A 28 11.21 -19.08 5.64
N LYS A 29 10.80 -20.21 6.20
CA LYS A 29 11.46 -20.82 7.36
C LYS A 29 12.95 -21.10 7.10
N ALA A 30 13.27 -21.67 5.94
CA ALA A 30 14.67 -21.93 5.57
C ALA A 30 15.49 -20.64 5.35
N LEU A 31 14.86 -19.54 4.94
CA LEU A 31 15.49 -18.23 4.88
C LEU A 31 15.65 -17.61 6.28
N ASP A 32 14.68 -17.81 7.18
CA ASP A 32 14.77 -17.35 8.57
C ASP A 32 15.94 -18.01 9.30
N GLU A 33 16.07 -19.33 9.23
CA GLU A 33 17.20 -20.07 9.81
C GLU A 33 18.55 -19.58 9.29
N ARG A 34 18.68 -19.38 7.97
CA ARG A 34 19.90 -18.84 7.36
C ARG A 34 20.18 -17.39 7.79
N SER A 35 19.14 -16.56 7.85
CA SER A 35 19.28 -15.15 8.26
C SER A 35 19.67 -15.01 9.74
N ALA A 36 19.17 -15.90 10.61
CA ALA A 36 19.56 -15.95 12.01
C ALA A 36 21.05 -16.29 12.15
N ALA A 37 21.52 -17.33 11.47
CA ALA A 37 22.94 -17.70 11.48
C ALA A 37 23.84 -16.57 10.93
N MET A 38 23.42 -15.90 9.85
CA MET A 38 24.17 -14.77 9.28
C MET A 38 24.24 -13.57 10.23
N ARG A 39 23.15 -13.27 10.94
CA ARG A 39 23.13 -12.22 11.96
C ARG A 39 24.12 -12.52 13.09
N ASP A 40 24.21 -13.77 13.52
CA ASP A 40 25.16 -14.18 14.56
C ASP A 40 26.62 -14.04 14.06
N THR A 41 26.91 -14.45 12.81
CA THR A 41 28.22 -14.23 12.16
C THR A 41 28.58 -12.74 12.06
N ILE A 42 27.63 -11.89 11.66
CA ILE A 42 27.84 -10.44 11.58
C ILE A 42 28.14 -9.87 12.97
N ALA A 43 27.42 -10.33 14.01
CA ALA A 43 27.64 -9.89 15.39
C ALA A 43 29.03 -10.28 15.91
N GLU A 44 29.47 -11.52 15.67
CA GLU A 44 30.80 -12.00 16.04
C GLU A 44 31.90 -11.20 15.31
N ASN A 45 31.76 -11.01 14.00
CA ASN A 45 32.71 -10.21 13.21
C ASN A 45 32.78 -8.75 13.67
N LEU A 46 31.65 -8.16 14.06
CA LEU A 46 31.60 -6.82 14.64
C LEU A 46 32.28 -6.76 16.01
N GLU A 47 32.09 -7.77 16.87
CA GLU A 47 32.76 -7.84 18.16
C GLU A 47 34.29 -7.94 17.99
N ILE A 48 34.76 -8.77 17.05
CA ILE A 48 36.18 -8.84 16.68
C ILE A 48 36.68 -7.49 16.15
N PHE A 49 35.87 -6.81 15.34
CA PHE A 49 36.21 -5.51 14.77
C PHE A 49 36.35 -4.42 15.86
N LEU A 50 35.45 -4.42 16.84
CA LEU A 50 35.39 -3.42 17.92
C LEU A 50 36.37 -3.70 19.07
N SER A 51 36.65 -4.96 19.37
CA SER A 51 37.57 -5.37 20.43
C SER A 51 39.04 -5.08 20.10
N ARG A 52 39.38 -4.93 18.82
CA ARG A 52 40.73 -4.57 18.39
C ARG A 52 41.04 -3.12 18.74
N PRO A 53 41.98 -2.85 19.68
CA PRO A 53 42.26 -1.49 20.12
C PRO A 53 42.79 -0.67 18.96
N LEU A 54 42.05 0.39 18.63
CA LEU A 54 42.50 1.45 17.74
C LEU A 54 43.58 2.23 18.51
N GLY A 55 44.82 1.74 18.49
CA GLY A 55 45.96 2.44 19.06
C GLY A 55 46.00 3.91 18.58
N PRO A 56 46.63 4.83 19.32
CA PRO A 56 46.57 6.27 19.05
C PRO A 56 46.93 6.58 17.59
N ARG A 57 45.91 6.78 16.75
CA ARG A 57 46.10 6.97 15.32
C ARG A 57 46.58 8.40 15.10
N LYS A 58 47.79 8.54 14.53
CA LYS A 58 48.14 9.79 13.84
C LYS A 58 47.11 10.03 12.74
N ALA A 59 46.56 11.24 12.68
CA ALA A 59 45.63 11.64 11.62
C ALA A 59 46.23 11.29 10.26
N GLY A 60 45.60 10.36 9.53
CA GLY A 60 46.07 9.86 8.24
C GLY A 60 46.66 8.44 8.23
N SER A 61 46.77 7.75 9.38
CA SER A 61 47.13 6.33 9.38
C SER A 61 45.94 5.49 8.90
N GLU A 62 46.12 4.79 7.78
CA GLU A 62 45.16 3.80 7.27
C GLU A 62 44.89 2.71 8.33
N LEU A 63 43.69 2.13 8.26
CA LEU A 63 43.34 0.94 9.06
C LEU A 63 44.34 -0.19 8.73
N PRO A 64 44.76 -1.01 9.72
CA PRO A 64 45.49 -2.23 9.42
C PRO A 64 44.77 -3.05 8.34
N SER A 65 45.48 -3.63 7.38
CA SER A 65 44.87 -4.36 6.23
C SER A 65 43.82 -5.38 6.68
N GLU A 66 44.10 -6.13 7.76
CA GLU A 66 43.15 -7.10 8.33
C GLU A 66 41.82 -6.47 8.76
N MET A 67 41.84 -5.24 9.26
CA MET A 67 40.61 -4.51 9.62
C MET A 67 39.82 -4.09 8.39
N VAL A 68 40.51 -3.74 7.30
CA VAL A 68 39.87 -3.39 6.04
C VAL A 68 39.19 -4.61 5.42
N ASP A 69 39.87 -5.77 5.46
CA ASP A 69 39.30 -7.03 5.01
C ASP A 69 38.11 -7.47 5.87
N LEU A 70 38.23 -7.41 7.20
CA LEU A 70 37.11 -7.74 8.10
C LEU A 70 35.91 -6.80 7.88
N LYS A 71 36.15 -5.50 7.69
CA LYS A 71 35.09 -4.54 7.34
C LYS A 71 34.39 -4.93 6.05
N ARG A 72 35.16 -5.32 5.02
CA ARG A 72 34.61 -5.74 3.73
C ARG A 72 33.73 -6.98 3.88
N VAL A 73 34.17 -7.97 4.66
CA VAL A 73 33.36 -9.18 4.95
C VAL A 73 32.05 -8.81 5.65
N ILE A 74 32.10 -7.95 6.67
CA ILE A 74 30.89 -7.46 7.36
C ILE A 74 29.95 -6.73 6.38
N ASP A 75 30.50 -5.84 5.53
CA ASP A 75 29.73 -5.10 4.53
C ASP A 75 29.08 -6.04 3.48
N GLU A 76 29.76 -7.14 3.10
CA GLU A 76 29.24 -8.18 2.19
C GLU A 76 28.15 -9.02 2.86
N ASP A 77 28.38 -9.52 4.07
CA ASP A 77 27.42 -10.32 4.85
C ASP A 77 26.12 -9.52 5.11
N GLN A 78 26.25 -8.23 5.45
CA GLN A 78 25.10 -7.34 5.64
C GLN A 78 24.27 -7.18 4.35
N ARG A 79 24.91 -7.08 3.18
CA ARG A 79 24.19 -7.01 1.90
C ARG A 79 23.44 -8.30 1.62
N THR A 80 24.07 -9.45 1.85
CA THR A 80 23.42 -10.76 1.69
C THR A 80 22.25 -10.94 2.67
N TYR A 81 22.40 -10.48 3.92
CA TYR A 81 21.33 -10.49 4.90
C TYR A 81 20.12 -9.66 4.45
N VAL A 82 20.35 -8.45 3.92
CA VAL A 82 19.28 -7.59 3.38
C VAL A 82 18.60 -8.26 2.18
N GLN A 83 19.37 -8.86 1.26
CA GLN A 83 18.81 -9.59 0.13
C GLN A 83 17.87 -10.72 0.58
N TRP A 84 18.25 -11.52 1.58
CA TRP A 84 17.38 -12.56 2.11
C TRP A 84 16.13 -12.01 2.80
N ALA A 85 16.22 -10.85 3.45
CA ALA A 85 15.07 -10.18 4.02
C ALA A 85 14.07 -9.73 2.94
N GLU A 86 14.56 -9.18 1.83
CA GLU A 86 13.74 -8.81 0.66
C GLU A 86 13.09 -10.05 0.01
N GLU A 87 13.83 -11.16 -0.12
CA GLU A 87 13.30 -12.43 -0.64
C GLU A 87 12.19 -12.99 0.27
N LYS A 88 12.35 -12.93 1.60
CA LYS A 88 11.30 -13.33 2.56
C LYS A 88 10.03 -12.49 2.41
N LEU A 89 10.18 -11.17 2.30
CA LEU A 89 9.06 -10.26 2.08
C LEU A 89 8.35 -10.56 0.76
N SER A 90 9.09 -10.81 -0.31
CA SER A 90 8.55 -11.20 -1.61
C SER A 90 7.74 -12.50 -1.53
N LEU A 91 8.26 -13.53 -0.87
CA LEU A 91 7.56 -14.80 -0.65
C LEU A 91 6.28 -14.62 0.19
N ALA A 92 6.32 -13.78 1.24
CA ALA A 92 5.15 -13.48 2.06
C ALA A 92 4.05 -12.77 1.25
N ASN A 93 4.43 -11.80 0.40
CA ASN A 93 3.49 -11.14 -0.50
C ASN A 93 2.86 -12.11 -1.48
N ILE A 94 3.64 -13.03 -2.07
CA ILE A 94 3.11 -14.06 -2.98
C ILE A 94 2.10 -14.96 -2.25
N ALA A 95 2.37 -15.37 -1.00
CA ALA A 95 1.42 -16.15 -0.21
C ALA A 95 0.13 -15.37 0.08
N ALA A 96 0.23 -14.09 0.43
CA ALA A 96 -0.92 -13.23 0.69
C ALA A 96 -1.78 -13.04 -0.58
N ASP A 97 -1.15 -12.74 -1.72
CA ASP A 97 -1.82 -12.57 -3.00
C ASP A 97 -2.54 -13.85 -3.43
N LEU A 98 -1.92 -15.01 -3.23
CA LEU A 98 -2.53 -16.32 -3.50
C LEU A 98 -3.82 -16.50 -2.67
N LEU A 99 -3.77 -16.21 -1.37
CA LEU A 99 -4.95 -16.30 -0.50
C LEU A 99 -6.06 -15.32 -0.90
N ILE A 100 -5.70 -14.08 -1.25
CA ILE A 100 -6.64 -13.05 -1.72
C ILE A 100 -7.32 -13.50 -3.02
N GLN A 101 -6.55 -14.07 -3.96
CA GLN A 101 -7.08 -14.58 -5.22
C GLN A 101 -8.11 -15.70 -4.98
N HIS A 102 -7.78 -16.69 -4.15
CA HIS A 102 -8.73 -17.77 -3.85
C HIS A 102 -9.96 -17.25 -3.12
N ARG A 103 -9.82 -16.38 -2.12
CA ARG A 103 -10.95 -15.75 -1.44
C ARG A 103 -11.88 -15.03 -2.42
N THR A 104 -11.31 -14.22 -3.31
CA THR A 104 -12.09 -13.47 -4.31
C THR A 104 -12.84 -14.41 -5.27
N ALA A 105 -12.23 -15.53 -5.65
CA ALA A 105 -12.89 -16.55 -6.47
C ALA A 105 -14.09 -17.19 -5.72
N VAL A 106 -13.89 -17.54 -4.45
CA VAL A 106 -14.96 -18.10 -3.60
C VAL A 106 -16.10 -17.12 -3.39
N ASP A 107 -15.79 -15.85 -3.09
CA ASP A 107 -16.80 -14.80 -2.90
C ASP A 107 -17.65 -14.61 -4.17
N LYS A 108 -17.03 -14.72 -5.35
CA LYS A 108 -17.73 -14.67 -6.63
C LYS A 108 -18.64 -15.88 -6.83
N ASP A 109 -18.16 -17.09 -6.55
CA ASP A 109 -18.92 -18.33 -6.71
C ASP A 109 -20.11 -18.38 -5.74
N VAL A 110 -19.91 -17.96 -4.49
CA VAL A 110 -20.98 -17.81 -3.49
C VAL A 110 -22.00 -16.77 -3.93
N GLY A 111 -21.55 -15.63 -4.46
CA GLY A 111 -22.43 -14.60 -5.01
C GLY A 111 -23.29 -15.10 -6.17
N ALA A 112 -22.71 -15.88 -7.08
CA ALA A 112 -23.43 -16.52 -8.18
C ALA A 112 -24.45 -17.55 -7.68
N LEU A 113 -24.07 -18.39 -6.71
CA LEU A 113 -24.94 -19.38 -6.09
C LEU A 113 -26.15 -18.73 -5.40
N LEU A 114 -25.94 -17.64 -4.67
CA LEU A 114 -27.01 -16.89 -4.01
C LEU A 114 -27.96 -16.25 -5.03
N ALA A 115 -27.43 -15.77 -6.16
CA ALA A 115 -28.26 -15.23 -7.24
C ALA A 115 -29.12 -16.32 -7.91
N GLU A 116 -28.57 -17.52 -8.12
CA GLU A 116 -29.32 -18.67 -8.65
C GLU A 116 -30.40 -19.16 -7.68
N LEU A 117 -30.06 -19.30 -6.39
CA LEU A 117 -31.03 -19.69 -5.36
C LEU A 117 -32.17 -18.68 -5.28
N LYS A 118 -31.85 -17.39 -5.28
CA LYS A 118 -32.85 -16.34 -5.29
C LYS A 118 -33.72 -16.39 -6.54
N ALA A 119 -33.15 -16.67 -7.71
CA ALA A 119 -33.91 -16.81 -8.95
C ALA A 119 -34.84 -18.04 -8.92
N ALA A 120 -34.40 -19.15 -8.33
CA ALA A 120 -35.20 -20.37 -8.18
C ALA A 120 -36.36 -20.18 -7.20
N ASP A 121 -36.17 -19.43 -6.12
CA ASP A 121 -37.25 -19.11 -5.16
C ASP A 121 -38.38 -18.29 -5.79
N TYR A 122 -38.13 -17.54 -6.87
CA TYR A 122 -39.16 -16.79 -7.60
C TYR A 122 -40.00 -17.64 -8.56
N ASP A 123 -39.59 -18.88 -8.88
CA ASP A 123 -40.36 -19.77 -9.76
C ASP A 123 -41.44 -20.58 -9.01
N ASP A 124 -41.45 -20.58 -7.67
CA ASP A 124 -42.49 -21.24 -6.84
C ASP A 124 -43.63 -20.28 -6.43
N ASP A 125 -43.83 -19.18 -7.18
CA ASP A 125 -44.88 -18.19 -6.94
C ASP A 125 -45.91 -18.15 -8.10
N THR A 126 -46.46 -19.33 -8.41
CA THR A 126 -47.87 -19.44 -8.88
C THR A 126 -48.83 -19.34 -7.68
N VAL A 127 -48.49 -18.49 -6.71
CA VAL A 127 -49.28 -18.13 -5.55
C VAL A 127 -49.34 -16.60 -5.58
N MET A 128 -50.55 -16.05 -5.44
CA MET A 128 -50.78 -14.60 -5.51
C MET A 128 -49.83 -13.85 -4.57
N GLU A 129 -48.94 -13.04 -5.15
CA GLU A 129 -47.99 -12.14 -4.48
C GLU A 129 -48.73 -11.17 -3.54
N TYR A 130 -49.01 -11.59 -2.31
CA TYR A 130 -49.37 -10.69 -1.24
C TYR A 130 -48.08 -10.05 -0.75
N THR A 131 -47.69 -8.93 -1.35
CA THR A 131 -46.50 -8.19 -0.94
C THR A 131 -46.73 -7.66 0.48
N PRO A 132 -45.98 -8.12 1.50
CA PRO A 132 -46.15 -7.64 2.86
C PRO A 132 -45.87 -6.12 2.94
N PRO A 133 -46.57 -5.35 3.79
CA PRO A 133 -46.43 -3.89 3.89
C PRO A 133 -45.01 -3.38 4.17
N GLU A 134 -44.11 -4.22 4.67
CA GLU A 134 -42.71 -3.84 4.92
C GLU A 134 -41.85 -3.83 3.65
N GLU A 135 -42.18 -4.67 2.66
CA GLU A 135 -41.39 -4.79 1.43
C GLU A 135 -41.70 -3.67 0.43
N THR A 136 -42.94 -3.17 0.44
CA THR A 136 -43.33 -1.93 -0.24
C THR A 136 -42.57 -0.72 0.33
N ASN A 137 -42.41 -0.65 1.65
CA ASN A 137 -41.61 0.39 2.30
C ASN A 137 -40.11 0.30 1.92
N ARG A 138 -39.55 -0.92 1.80
CA ARG A 138 -38.15 -1.10 1.40
C ARG A 138 -37.90 -0.71 -0.06
N ARG A 139 -38.80 -1.09 -0.98
CA ARG A 139 -38.75 -0.65 -2.39
C ARG A 139 -38.92 0.86 -2.53
N GLN A 140 -39.78 1.47 -1.71
CA GLN A 140 -39.96 2.91 -1.71
C GLN A 140 -38.69 3.65 -1.25
N ARG A 141 -38.03 3.19 -0.17
CA ARG A 141 -36.74 3.76 0.26
C ARG A 141 -35.64 3.60 -0.78
N GLN A 142 -35.58 2.46 -1.48
CA GLN A 142 -34.62 2.27 -2.56
C GLN A 142 -34.84 3.25 -3.72
N ARG A 143 -36.10 3.47 -4.12
CA ARG A 143 -36.44 4.48 -5.15
C ARG A 143 -36.12 5.90 -4.71
N GLU A 144 -36.27 6.22 -3.42
CA GLU A 144 -35.90 7.53 -2.88
C GLU A 144 -34.37 7.74 -2.91
N ILE A 145 -33.59 6.73 -2.51
CA ILE A 145 -32.12 6.79 -2.57
C ILE A 145 -31.61 6.91 -4.02
N GLU A 146 -32.21 6.19 -4.96
CA GLU A 146 -31.86 6.29 -6.38
C GLU A 146 -32.22 7.67 -6.95
N ALA A 147 -33.40 8.18 -6.62
CA ALA A 147 -33.83 9.52 -7.04
C ALA A 147 -32.92 10.63 -6.47
N GLU A 148 -32.41 10.46 -5.25
CA GLU A 148 -31.47 11.40 -4.64
C GLU A 148 -30.11 11.38 -5.34
N ARG A 149 -29.56 10.19 -5.64
CA ARG A 149 -28.34 10.05 -6.43
C ARG A 149 -28.46 10.66 -7.83
N GLU A 150 -29.61 10.51 -8.48
CA GLU A 150 -29.87 11.15 -9.77
C GLU A 150 -29.90 12.69 -9.67
N ARG A 151 -30.50 13.23 -8.60
CA ARG A 151 -30.50 14.69 -8.36
C ARG A 151 -29.09 15.21 -8.10
N GLU A 152 -28.30 14.49 -7.32
CA GLU A 152 -26.90 14.84 -7.06
C GLU A 152 -26.06 14.79 -8.33
N GLN A 153 -26.22 13.75 -9.16
CA GLN A 153 -25.53 13.66 -10.45
C GLN A 153 -25.93 14.80 -11.40
N LYS A 154 -27.22 15.16 -11.45
CA LYS A 154 -27.71 16.30 -12.25
C LYS A 154 -27.11 17.62 -11.75
N MET A 155 -27.11 17.85 -10.44
CA MET A 155 -26.52 19.05 -9.84
C MET A 155 -25.01 19.13 -10.12
N LYS A 156 -24.28 18.00 -10.02
CA LYS A 156 -22.85 17.93 -10.33
C LYS A 156 -22.56 18.16 -11.81
N ALA A 157 -23.42 17.65 -12.70
CA ALA A 157 -23.30 17.89 -14.14
C ALA A 157 -23.56 19.37 -14.49
N GLU A 158 -24.56 19.98 -13.84
CA GLU A 158 -24.86 21.40 -14.00
C GLU A 158 -23.73 22.29 -13.49
N LEU A 159 -23.14 21.96 -12.33
CA LEU A 159 -21.98 22.67 -11.80
C LEU A 159 -20.78 22.61 -12.76
N ARG A 160 -20.48 21.43 -13.31
CA ARG A 160 -19.43 21.27 -14.34
C ARG A 160 -19.72 22.07 -15.61
N ARG A 161 -20.99 22.26 -15.96
CA ARG A 161 -21.38 23.09 -17.09
C ARG A 161 -21.14 24.57 -16.80
N GLN A 162 -21.54 25.04 -15.62
CA GLN A 162 -21.27 26.43 -15.19
C GLN A 162 -19.77 26.72 -15.12
N GLU A 163 -18.97 25.79 -14.62
CA GLU A 163 -17.50 25.92 -14.58
C GLU A 163 -16.90 26.08 -15.98
N ARG A 164 -17.38 25.32 -16.97
CA ARG A 164 -16.95 25.46 -18.36
C ARG A 164 -17.36 26.80 -18.96
N GLU A 165 -18.59 27.25 -18.72
CA GLU A 165 -19.08 28.55 -19.19
C GLU A 165 -18.26 29.71 -18.59
N LEU A 166 -17.88 29.60 -17.30
CA LEU A 166 -17.02 30.59 -16.64
C LEU A 166 -15.59 30.59 -17.21
N ALA A 167 -15.02 29.42 -17.48
CA ALA A 167 -13.71 29.29 -18.12
C ALA A 167 -13.70 29.86 -19.56
N GLU A 168 -14.78 29.67 -20.32
CA GLU A 168 -14.93 30.26 -21.65
C GLU A 168 -15.03 31.80 -21.59
N MET A 169 -15.78 32.35 -20.62
CA MET A 169 -15.83 33.80 -20.40
C MET A 169 -14.45 34.37 -20.03
N GLU A 170 -13.68 33.68 -19.19
CA GLU A 170 -12.34 34.10 -18.83
C GLU A 170 -11.38 34.07 -20.04
N GLN A 171 -11.46 33.04 -20.88
CA GLN A 171 -10.70 32.97 -22.13
C GLN A 171 -11.05 34.12 -23.09
N GLN A 172 -12.34 34.45 -23.22
CA GLN A 172 -12.77 35.59 -24.03
C GLN A 172 -12.22 36.91 -23.49
N ARG A 173 -12.28 37.13 -22.16
CA ARG A 173 -11.73 38.34 -21.53
C ARG A 173 -10.21 38.45 -21.74
N ASN A 174 -9.49 37.34 -21.63
CA ASN A 174 -8.05 37.31 -21.86
C ASN A 174 -7.70 37.56 -23.34
N ALA A 175 -8.49 37.01 -24.27
CA ALA A 175 -8.33 37.26 -25.69
C ALA A 175 -8.60 38.74 -26.06
N GLU A 176 -9.64 39.34 -25.47
CA GLU A 176 -9.96 40.76 -25.65
C GLU A 176 -8.86 41.66 -25.07
N ALA A 177 -8.35 41.35 -23.87
CA ALA A 177 -7.23 42.08 -23.28
C ALA A 177 -5.96 41.97 -24.14
N ALA A 178 -5.67 40.79 -24.70
CA ALA A 178 -4.55 40.61 -25.62
C ALA A 178 -4.73 41.39 -26.93
N ALA A 179 -5.94 41.42 -27.49
CA ALA A 179 -6.27 42.21 -28.67
C ALA A 179 -6.12 43.72 -28.40
N ALA A 180 -6.56 44.20 -27.24
CA ALA A 180 -6.38 45.59 -26.83
C ALA A 180 -4.90 45.98 -26.65
N GLN A 181 -4.09 45.09 -26.08
CA GLN A 181 -2.64 45.30 -25.98
C GLN A 181 -1.97 45.33 -27.35
N ALA A 182 -2.36 44.44 -28.27
CA ALA A 182 -1.85 44.44 -29.64
C ALA A 182 -2.22 45.73 -30.40
N ALA A 183 -3.45 46.23 -30.21
CA ALA A 183 -3.89 47.50 -30.79
C ALA A 183 -3.08 48.69 -30.24
N ALA A 184 -2.84 48.74 -28.93
CA ALA A 184 -2.02 49.80 -28.31
C ALA A 184 -0.56 49.78 -28.79
N GLN A 185 0.02 48.59 -29.04
CA GLN A 185 1.36 48.46 -29.61
C GLN A 185 1.42 48.93 -31.07
N ALA A 186 0.36 48.71 -31.85
CA ALA A 186 0.27 49.19 -33.23
C ALA A 186 0.15 50.72 -33.33
N GLU A 187 -0.58 51.37 -32.42
CA GLU A 187 -0.62 52.84 -32.31
C GLU A 187 0.72 53.44 -31.86
N ALA A 188 1.43 52.79 -30.93
CA ALA A 188 2.77 53.25 -30.53
C ALA A 188 3.80 53.18 -31.66
N ALA A 189 3.71 52.18 -32.55
CA ALA A 189 4.59 52.02 -33.69
C ALA A 189 4.35 53.06 -34.81
N THR A 190 3.18 53.67 -34.88
CA THR A 190 2.84 54.70 -35.88
C THR A 190 3.20 56.13 -35.43
N ALA A 191 3.57 56.33 -34.17
CA ALA A 191 4.03 57.62 -33.63
C ALA A 191 5.57 57.82 -33.66
N ALA A 192 6.34 56.81 -34.07
CA ALA A 192 7.79 56.89 -34.17
C ALA A 192 8.23 57.35 -35.58
N GLU A 193 8.18 58.66 -35.80
CA GLU A 193 8.71 59.34 -36.99
C GLU A 193 10.26 59.32 -36.97
N PRO A 194 10.96 58.92 -38.05
CA PRO A 194 12.41 58.75 -38.05
C PRO A 194 13.14 60.04 -38.48
N GLN A 195 13.91 60.64 -37.56
CA GLN A 195 14.98 61.58 -37.90
C GLN A 195 16.35 60.98 -37.54
N GLY A 196 17.31 61.08 -38.47
CA GLY A 196 18.74 61.13 -38.11
C GLY A 196 19.67 60.10 -38.75
N GLU A 197 20.21 60.48 -39.92
CA GLU A 197 21.60 60.37 -40.41
C GLU A 197 22.51 59.11 -40.26
N PRO A 198 23.35 58.81 -41.29
CA PRO A 198 24.22 57.63 -41.34
C PRO A 198 25.69 57.90 -40.96
N PRO A 199 26.43 56.88 -40.50
CA PRO A 199 27.87 56.84 -40.79
C PRO A 199 28.37 55.50 -41.38
N LEU A 200 28.92 55.63 -42.58
CA LEU A 200 30.24 55.17 -43.05
C LEU A 200 30.85 53.83 -42.53
N ARG A 201 30.81 52.85 -43.44
CA ARG A 201 31.85 51.88 -43.85
C ARG A 201 33.14 51.77 -42.99
N GLN A 202 33.38 50.57 -42.43
CA GLN A 202 34.70 49.94 -42.42
C GLN A 202 34.61 48.42 -42.70
N LYS A 203 35.64 47.90 -43.37
CA LYS A 203 35.78 46.60 -44.03
C LYS A 203 36.35 45.52 -43.09
N GLY A 204 35.96 44.26 -43.28
CA GLY A 204 36.83 43.07 -43.07
C GLY A 204 36.27 41.93 -42.17
N PRO A 205 36.67 40.65 -42.39
CA PRO A 205 35.82 39.44 -42.22
C PRO A 205 36.35 38.46 -41.11
N PRO A 206 35.97 37.16 -40.95
CA PRO A 206 35.05 36.29 -41.70
C PRO A 206 34.17 35.26 -40.89
N THR A 207 33.39 34.47 -41.64
CA THR A 207 32.87 33.08 -41.40
C THR A 207 31.80 32.79 -40.35
N GLY A 208 30.67 32.22 -40.81
CA GLY A 208 29.73 31.45 -39.98
C GLY A 208 28.50 30.97 -40.78
N LYS A 209 28.49 29.69 -41.15
CA LYS A 209 27.46 29.00 -41.95
C LYS A 209 26.16 28.80 -41.14
N GLY A 210 24.99 28.86 -41.79
CA GLY A 210 23.73 28.36 -41.21
C GLY A 210 22.49 28.62 -42.08
N ASN A 211 22.18 27.69 -42.98
CA ASN A 211 20.96 27.57 -43.81
C ASN A 211 19.68 27.69 -42.95
N ARG A 212 18.66 28.50 -43.23
CA ARG A 212 17.67 28.56 -44.34
C ARG A 212 16.97 27.24 -44.71
N LYS A 213 15.69 27.17 -44.37
CA LYS A 213 14.49 26.78 -45.18
C LYS A 213 13.30 26.71 -44.21
N GLU A 214 12.36 27.65 -44.22
CA GLU A 214 11.21 27.74 -45.16
C GLU A 214 10.61 26.36 -45.46
N GLN A 215 9.39 26.09 -44.99
CA GLN A 215 8.30 25.79 -45.91
C GLN A 215 6.91 25.90 -45.30
N GLU A 216 6.07 26.55 -46.09
CA GLU A 216 4.66 26.84 -45.99
C GLU A 216 3.74 25.61 -46.16
N MET A 217 2.56 25.76 -45.55
CA MET A 217 1.21 25.49 -46.07
C MET A 217 0.74 24.05 -46.42
N ALA A 218 -0.15 23.58 -45.54
CA ALA A 218 -1.60 23.46 -45.77
C ALA A 218 -2.23 22.12 -46.26
N ILE A 219 -3.44 21.95 -45.72
CA ILE A 219 -4.63 21.21 -46.17
C ILE A 219 -4.75 19.70 -45.83
N THR A 220 -5.77 19.45 -45.00
CA THR A 220 -6.60 18.26 -44.65
C THR A 220 -7.06 17.36 -45.83
N PRO A 221 -7.91 16.31 -45.63
CA PRO A 221 -8.00 15.25 -44.61
C PRO A 221 -8.17 13.82 -45.25
N THR A 222 -8.45 12.81 -44.42
CA THR A 222 -9.27 11.59 -44.67
C THR A 222 -8.55 10.21 -44.78
N ALA A 223 -9.15 9.25 -44.05
CA ALA A 223 -9.26 7.80 -44.25
C ALA A 223 -8.10 6.82 -43.93
N VAL A 224 -8.44 5.89 -43.00
CA VAL A 224 -8.41 4.42 -43.09
C VAL A 224 -7.29 3.78 -43.93
N ASP A 225 -6.46 2.93 -43.30
CA ASP A 225 -6.43 1.47 -43.53
C ASP A 225 -5.17 0.81 -42.94
N THR A 226 -5.36 -0.46 -42.58
CA THR A 226 -4.50 -1.51 -42.04
C THR A 226 -3.16 -1.74 -42.77
N GLY A 227 -2.14 -2.26 -42.05
CA GLY A 227 -0.95 -2.80 -42.73
C GLY A 227 0.28 -3.07 -41.87
N VAL A 228 0.46 -4.35 -41.53
CA VAL A 228 1.67 -5.00 -40.99
C VAL A 228 2.92 -4.72 -41.83
N PRO A 229 4.13 -4.62 -41.22
CA PRO A 229 5.35 -4.95 -41.95
C PRO A 229 6.11 -6.16 -41.35
N LYS A 230 6.26 -7.19 -42.21
CA LYS A 230 7.31 -8.22 -42.15
C LYS A 230 8.69 -7.55 -42.21
N ARG A 231 9.62 -7.95 -41.34
CA ARG A 231 11.06 -7.71 -41.55
C ARG A 231 11.77 -8.98 -42.00
N LYS A 232 12.41 -8.83 -43.16
CA LYS A 232 13.25 -9.79 -43.88
C LYS A 232 14.64 -9.85 -43.26
N SER A 233 15.18 -11.05 -43.31
CA SER A 233 16.57 -11.49 -43.12
C SER A 233 17.59 -10.88 -44.09
N SER A 234 18.83 -10.73 -43.63
CA SER A 234 20.10 -10.98 -44.36
C SER A 234 21.25 -10.44 -43.48
N GLY A 235 22.11 -11.29 -42.91
CA GLY A 235 23.40 -11.69 -43.51
C GLY A 235 24.52 -10.80 -42.94
N ALA A 236 25.79 -11.19 -42.75
CA ALA A 236 26.54 -12.39 -43.07
C ALA A 236 27.94 -12.28 -42.41
N GLY A 237 28.61 -13.43 -42.23
CA GLY A 237 30.08 -13.58 -42.22
C GLY A 237 30.79 -13.29 -40.89
N GLY A 238 31.80 -14.05 -40.46
CA GLY A 238 32.55 -15.17 -41.01
C GLY A 238 33.59 -15.57 -39.93
N ALA A 239 33.66 -16.86 -39.56
CA ALA A 239 34.76 -17.78 -39.89
C ALA A 239 36.15 -17.38 -39.34
N HIS A 240 36.68 -18.08 -38.33
CA HIS A 240 37.64 -19.19 -38.52
C HIS A 240 38.11 -19.82 -37.18
N MET A 241 38.11 -21.16 -37.18
CA MET A 241 38.68 -22.15 -36.22
C MET A 241 40.24 -22.17 -36.27
N PRO A 242 41.04 -23.03 -35.56
CA PRO A 242 40.70 -24.33 -34.95
C PRO A 242 41.52 -24.80 -33.70
N LEU A 243 41.33 -26.10 -33.36
CA LEU A 243 42.16 -27.05 -32.57
C LEU A 243 41.80 -27.18 -31.06
N GLN A 244 41.65 -28.36 -30.44
CA GLN A 244 41.60 -29.77 -30.86
C GLN A 244 41.25 -30.62 -29.59
N MET A 245 40.79 -31.87 -29.80
CA MET A 245 40.86 -33.04 -28.91
C MET A 245 39.69 -33.35 -27.95
N ASN A 246 38.82 -34.25 -28.43
CA ASN A 246 38.37 -35.53 -27.84
C ASN A 246 37.88 -35.59 -26.39
N LEU A 247 36.63 -36.03 -26.20
CA LEU A 247 36.35 -37.45 -25.88
C LEU A 247 34.86 -37.78 -26.12
N SER A 248 34.63 -38.80 -26.94
CA SER A 248 33.32 -39.45 -27.12
C SER A 248 32.87 -40.14 -25.84
N GLY A 249 31.69 -39.77 -25.36
CA GLY A 249 30.90 -40.52 -24.37
C GLY A 249 29.42 -40.28 -24.66
N ARG A 250 28.86 -41.10 -25.56
CA ARG A 250 27.46 -41.11 -25.96
C ARG A 250 26.55 -41.41 -24.76
N ILE A 251 25.66 -40.47 -24.41
CA ILE A 251 24.22 -40.70 -24.19
C ILE A 251 23.51 -39.43 -24.66
N SER A 252 22.57 -39.56 -25.60
CA SER A 252 21.76 -38.47 -26.18
C SER A 252 20.30 -38.56 -25.65
N PRO A 253 19.34 -37.73 -26.09
CA PRO A 253 18.74 -36.68 -25.26
C PRO A 253 17.20 -36.78 -25.21
N MET A 254 16.52 -35.99 -24.39
CA MET A 254 15.21 -35.43 -24.77
C MET A 254 14.92 -34.13 -24.00
N ASP A 255 14.84 -33.06 -24.79
CA ASP A 255 13.91 -31.92 -24.73
C ASP A 255 13.66 -31.20 -23.40
N ALA A 256 14.41 -30.09 -23.21
CA ALA A 256 13.91 -28.91 -22.52
C ALA A 256 14.03 -27.71 -23.46
N MET A 257 12.90 -27.33 -24.04
CA MET A 257 12.76 -26.16 -24.89
C MET A 257 12.62 -24.88 -24.08
N ALA A 258 13.10 -23.80 -24.71
CA ALA A 258 12.64 -22.41 -24.63
C ALA A 258 13.12 -21.52 -23.46
N SER A 259 14.23 -20.85 -23.77
CA SER A 259 14.60 -19.49 -23.37
C SER A 259 13.50 -18.45 -23.65
N THR A 260 13.35 -17.47 -22.74
CA THR A 260 13.04 -16.08 -23.10
C THR A 260 13.78 -15.12 -22.16
N PRO A 261 14.58 -14.15 -22.68
CA PRO A 261 15.06 -13.02 -21.91
C PRO A 261 14.11 -11.82 -22.12
N SER A 262 13.49 -11.34 -21.04
CA SER A 262 12.70 -10.10 -21.10
C SER A 262 13.58 -8.91 -20.71
N GLN A 263 13.78 -8.03 -21.69
CA GLN A 263 14.33 -6.70 -21.52
C GLN A 263 13.30 -5.82 -20.79
N PHE A 264 13.63 -5.27 -19.63
CA PHE A 264 12.87 -4.14 -19.10
C PHE A 264 13.67 -2.85 -19.24
N ARG A 265 13.12 -1.97 -20.09
CA ARG A 265 13.54 -0.59 -20.33
C ARG A 265 13.34 0.24 -19.07
N GLY A 266 14.21 1.23 -18.93
CA GLY A 266 14.15 2.25 -17.89
C GLY A 266 12.87 3.08 -17.90
N LEU A 267 12.45 3.40 -16.68
CA LEU A 267 11.68 4.57 -16.31
C LEU A 267 12.65 5.36 -15.41
N GLY A 268 13.13 6.54 -15.77
CA GLY A 268 12.33 7.68 -16.20
C GLY A 268 12.17 8.59 -15.00
N ASN A 269 13.09 9.54 -14.84
CA ASN A 269 13.03 10.66 -13.90
C ASN A 269 11.62 11.27 -13.84
N LEU A 270 11.04 11.35 -12.64
CA LEU A 270 9.90 12.22 -12.36
C LEU A 270 10.41 13.49 -11.65
N PRO A 271 10.26 14.68 -12.25
CA PRO A 271 10.55 15.94 -11.60
C PRO A 271 9.32 16.44 -10.80
N GLY A 272 9.60 16.97 -9.62
CA GLY A 272 8.85 18.05 -8.94
C GLY A 272 7.32 17.99 -8.93
N ILE A 273 6.75 17.46 -7.84
CA ILE A 273 5.39 17.81 -7.44
C ILE A 273 5.49 18.98 -6.46
N LEU A 274 5.13 20.15 -6.99
CA LEU A 274 4.91 21.38 -6.27
C LEU A 274 3.82 21.21 -5.19
N SER A 275 4.10 21.78 -4.03
CA SER A 275 3.15 22.09 -2.97
C SER A 275 1.88 22.77 -3.52
N GLN A 276 0.72 22.20 -3.23
CA GLN A 276 -0.53 22.95 -3.22
C GLN A 276 -1.00 23.15 -1.77
N PRO A 277 -1.42 24.37 -1.38
CA PRO A 277 -2.01 24.62 -0.07
C PRO A 277 -3.46 24.12 -0.04
N MET A 278 -3.79 23.36 1.01
CA MET A 278 -5.14 22.84 1.24
C MET A 278 -6.11 23.99 1.57
N PRO A 279 -7.32 24.01 0.98
CA PRO A 279 -8.34 25.00 1.30
C PRO A 279 -8.96 24.71 2.68
N MET A 280 -9.15 25.78 3.46
CA MET A 280 -9.90 25.73 4.71
C MET A 280 -11.37 25.40 4.43
N GLU A 281 -11.83 24.25 4.91
CA GLU A 281 -13.25 23.97 5.08
C GLU A 281 -13.76 24.76 6.29
N THR A 282 -14.57 25.77 6.01
CA THR A 282 -15.41 26.47 6.98
C THR A 282 -16.84 25.98 6.79
N ASP A 283 -17.53 25.78 7.91
CA ASP A 283 -18.97 25.61 8.04
C ASP A 283 -19.56 24.27 7.57
N ARG A 284 -19.38 23.24 8.41
CA ARG A 284 -20.32 22.12 8.51
C ARG A 284 -21.13 22.29 9.79
N SER A 285 -22.38 22.70 9.59
CA SER A 285 -23.38 23.02 10.60
C SER A 285 -23.83 21.79 11.41
N GLY A 286 -23.63 21.86 12.73
CA GLY A 286 -24.67 21.69 13.74
C GLY A 286 -25.55 20.44 13.68
N GLU A 287 -24.97 19.28 13.95
CA GLU A 287 -25.68 18.19 14.61
C GLU A 287 -25.07 18.05 16.02
N ASP A 288 -25.93 17.85 17.02
CA ASP A 288 -25.63 17.81 18.45
C ASP A 288 -24.43 16.91 18.78
N GLU A 289 -23.24 17.50 18.80
CA GLU A 289 -22.03 16.84 19.27
C GLU A 289 -22.15 16.80 20.81
N GLU A 290 -22.70 15.68 21.32
CA GLU A 290 -22.64 15.35 22.75
C GLU A 290 -21.22 15.70 23.23
N PRO A 291 -21.08 16.50 24.30
CA PRO A 291 -19.78 16.97 24.77
C PRO A 291 -18.91 15.74 25.01
N ARG A 292 -17.95 15.50 24.10
CA ARG A 292 -17.04 14.36 24.19
C ARG A 292 -16.35 14.50 25.53
N GLU A 293 -16.69 13.62 26.47
CA GLU A 293 -16.03 13.61 27.77
C GLU A 293 -14.53 13.52 27.49
N PRO A 294 -13.71 14.38 28.11
CA PRO A 294 -12.28 14.41 27.86
C PRO A 294 -11.75 12.99 28.06
N THR A 295 -11.24 12.38 26.99
CA THR A 295 -10.72 11.01 27.02
C THR A 295 -9.55 10.99 27.97
N TYR A 296 -9.81 10.60 29.22
CA TYR A 296 -8.79 10.49 30.25
C TYR A 296 -7.84 9.38 29.85
N MET A 297 -6.67 9.74 29.33
CA MET A 297 -5.62 8.76 29.08
C MET A 297 -5.16 8.18 30.42
N PRO A 298 -5.21 6.85 30.60
CA PRO A 298 -4.78 6.22 31.84
C PRO A 298 -3.31 6.55 32.13
N ILE A 299 -3.02 7.10 33.31
CA ILE A 299 -1.64 7.38 33.72
C ILE A 299 -0.92 6.03 33.94
N VAL A 300 0.10 5.77 33.13
CA VAL A 300 0.96 4.59 33.26
C VAL A 300 1.72 4.65 34.59
N PRO A 301 1.67 3.59 35.43
CA PRO A 301 2.51 3.51 36.62
C PRO A 301 3.98 3.75 36.29
N ALA A 302 4.68 4.52 37.12
CA ALA A 302 6.10 4.79 36.92
C ALA A 302 6.89 3.47 36.86
N GLY A 303 7.64 3.27 35.78
CA GLY A 303 8.46 2.07 35.57
C GLY A 303 7.77 0.91 34.84
N MET A 304 6.52 1.07 34.41
CA MET A 304 5.84 0.11 33.53
C MET A 304 5.78 0.63 32.09
N SER A 305 5.95 -0.28 31.14
CA SER A 305 5.73 -0.05 29.71
C SER A 305 4.27 -0.35 29.34
N THR A 306 3.78 0.21 28.23
CA THR A 306 2.43 -0.06 27.71
C THR A 306 2.25 -1.52 27.31
N SER A 307 3.33 -2.17 26.84
CA SER A 307 3.39 -3.58 26.50
C SER A 307 4.73 -4.21 26.90
N ALA A 308 4.75 -5.52 27.12
CA ALA A 308 5.95 -6.28 27.47
C ALA A 308 5.85 -7.75 27.04
N PRO A 309 6.98 -8.45 26.78
CA PRO A 309 6.97 -9.88 26.43
C PRO A 309 6.61 -10.82 27.59
N ALA A 310 6.55 -10.29 28.82
CA ALA A 310 6.17 -11.02 30.02
C ALA A 310 5.40 -10.07 30.97
N PRO A 311 4.60 -10.60 31.91
CA PRO A 311 3.93 -9.78 32.92
C PRO A 311 4.95 -8.93 33.68
N GLN A 312 4.76 -7.61 33.69
CA GLN A 312 5.71 -6.66 34.30
C GLN A 312 5.48 -6.56 35.80
N ALA A 313 4.24 -6.77 36.24
CA ALA A 313 3.88 -6.69 37.65
C ALA A 313 3.77 -8.07 38.29
N LEU A 314 4.10 -8.14 39.58
CA LEU A 314 3.79 -9.31 40.42
C LEU A 314 2.27 -9.38 40.63
N GLY A 315 1.60 -10.01 39.68
CA GLY A 315 0.15 -10.23 39.69
C GLY A 315 -0.22 -11.68 40.02
N ARG A 316 -1.52 -11.90 40.17
CA ARG A 316 -2.10 -13.25 40.15
C ARG A 316 -3.03 -13.36 38.94
N LEU A 317 -3.13 -14.55 38.35
CA LEU A 317 -4.06 -14.79 37.25
C LEU A 317 -5.50 -14.54 37.73
N LEU A 318 -6.31 -13.97 36.83
CA LEU A 318 -7.74 -13.78 37.05
C LEU A 318 -8.40 -15.15 37.20
N THR A 319 -9.17 -15.33 38.27
CA THR A 319 -9.95 -16.56 38.52
C THR A 319 -11.45 -16.27 38.42
N MET A 320 -12.27 -17.32 38.33
CA MET A 320 -13.73 -17.16 38.30
C MET A 320 -14.30 -16.47 39.53
N GLU A 321 -13.65 -16.61 40.68
CA GLU A 321 -14.05 -15.98 41.95
C GLU A 321 -13.85 -14.47 41.93
N ASP A 322 -12.96 -13.99 41.06
CA ASP A 322 -12.64 -12.56 40.95
C ASP A 322 -13.67 -11.80 40.11
N ILE A 323 -14.47 -12.49 39.28
CA ILE A 323 -15.47 -11.87 38.40
C ILE A 323 -16.63 -11.31 39.23
N SER A 324 -16.40 -10.14 39.79
CA SER A 324 -17.27 -9.41 40.70
C SER A 324 -17.23 -7.91 40.38
N LYS A 325 -18.07 -7.11 41.07
CA LYS A 325 -18.08 -5.65 40.92
C LYS A 325 -16.76 -5.00 41.34
N ASP A 326 -15.96 -5.70 42.14
CA ASP A 326 -14.68 -5.21 42.65
C ASP A 326 -13.57 -5.18 41.59
N LEU A 327 -13.81 -5.75 40.39
CA LEU A 327 -12.90 -5.60 39.24
C LEU A 327 -12.93 -4.21 38.62
N LYS A 328 -14.02 -3.46 38.80
CA LYS A 328 -14.16 -2.11 38.25
C LYS A 328 -13.11 -1.16 38.84
N GLY A 329 -12.39 -0.47 37.96
CA GLY A 329 -11.27 0.40 38.29
C GLY A 329 -9.96 -0.33 38.61
N ARG A 330 -9.91 -1.66 38.50
CA ARG A 330 -8.64 -2.40 38.68
C ARG A 330 -7.83 -2.40 37.39
N ARG A 331 -6.51 -2.39 37.59
CA ARG A 331 -5.52 -2.54 36.52
C ARG A 331 -5.11 -3.99 36.39
N ALA A 332 -4.97 -4.43 35.15
CA ALA A 332 -4.57 -5.79 34.81
C ALA A 332 -3.60 -5.76 33.62
N GLU A 333 -2.89 -6.86 33.43
CA GLU A 333 -2.12 -7.12 32.23
C GLU A 333 -2.87 -8.19 31.41
N LEU A 334 -3.13 -7.91 30.14
CA LEU A 334 -3.82 -8.79 29.19
C LEU A 334 -2.81 -9.34 28.19
N TRP A 335 -2.73 -10.67 28.06
CA TRP A 335 -1.91 -11.32 27.05
C TRP A 335 -2.66 -11.41 25.73
N TRP A 336 -1.99 -11.04 24.63
CA TRP A 336 -2.53 -11.15 23.28
C TRP A 336 -1.77 -12.21 22.47
N PRO A 337 -2.47 -13.19 21.86
CA PRO A 337 -1.82 -14.31 21.17
C PRO A 337 -1.11 -13.91 19.88
N ASP A 338 -1.63 -12.93 19.15
CA ASP A 338 -1.15 -12.62 17.79
C ASP A 338 0.29 -12.07 17.79
N ASP A 339 0.65 -11.30 18.81
CA ASP A 339 1.97 -10.70 18.96
C ASP A 339 2.76 -11.23 20.17
N SER A 340 2.14 -12.10 20.98
CA SER A 340 2.73 -12.66 22.20
C SER A 340 3.17 -11.59 23.22
N LEU A 341 2.45 -10.47 23.31
CA LEU A 341 2.72 -9.39 24.26
C LEU A 341 1.65 -9.29 25.35
N TRP A 342 2.07 -8.78 26.51
CA TRP A 342 1.22 -8.40 27.63
C TRP A 342 0.97 -6.91 27.59
N TYR A 343 -0.29 -6.49 27.56
CA TYR A 343 -0.74 -5.11 27.51
C TYR A 343 -1.30 -4.64 28.85
N LEU A 344 -0.94 -3.43 29.27
CA LEU A 344 -1.51 -2.82 30.45
C LEU A 344 -2.91 -2.27 30.14
N ILE A 345 -3.91 -2.72 30.89
CA ILE A 345 -5.32 -2.34 30.72
C ILE A 345 -5.94 -1.87 32.05
N GLU A 346 -6.96 -1.04 31.95
CA GLU A 346 -7.82 -0.65 33.07
C GLU A 346 -9.26 -1.12 32.81
N ILE A 347 -9.86 -1.78 33.80
CA ILE A 347 -11.23 -2.31 33.69
C ILE A 347 -12.21 -1.22 34.09
N HIS A 348 -12.96 -0.67 33.15
CA HIS A 348 -13.90 0.42 33.41
C HIS A 348 -15.27 -0.05 33.88
N ASP A 349 -15.78 -1.14 33.31
CA ASP A 349 -17.08 -1.68 33.69
C ASP A 349 -17.14 -3.19 33.53
N VAL A 350 -17.98 -3.85 34.34
CA VAL A 350 -18.12 -5.32 34.34
C VAL A 350 -19.58 -5.70 34.37
N ASP A 351 -20.04 -6.34 33.30
CA ASP A 351 -21.35 -6.97 33.18
C ASP A 351 -21.26 -8.39 33.76
N ILE A 352 -21.70 -8.56 35.01
CA ILE A 352 -21.64 -9.84 35.73
C ILE A 352 -22.54 -10.91 35.09
N PRO A 353 -23.80 -10.63 34.70
CA PRO A 353 -24.64 -11.58 33.98
C PRO A 353 -24.02 -12.12 32.69
N LEU A 354 -23.47 -11.22 31.85
CA LEU A 354 -22.88 -11.60 30.57
C LEU A 354 -21.42 -12.05 30.68
N LYS A 355 -20.79 -11.84 31.84
CA LYS A 355 -19.36 -12.07 32.07
C LYS A 355 -18.50 -11.31 31.05
N LYS A 356 -18.91 -10.10 30.70
CA LYS A 356 -18.16 -9.20 29.82
C LYS A 356 -17.60 -8.02 30.59
N ALA A 357 -16.44 -7.52 30.17
CA ALA A 357 -15.84 -6.33 30.73
C ALA A 357 -15.52 -5.32 29.65
N HIS A 358 -15.82 -4.05 29.91
CA HIS A 358 -15.31 -2.93 29.14
C HIS A 358 -13.94 -2.55 29.69
N ILE A 359 -12.92 -2.66 28.84
CA ILE A 359 -11.54 -2.33 29.18
C ILE A 359 -11.06 -1.14 28.36
N THR A 360 -10.03 -0.48 28.86
CA THR A 360 -9.33 0.58 28.15
C THR A 360 -7.84 0.32 28.21
N TYR A 361 -7.20 0.30 27.06
CA TYR A 361 -5.76 0.22 26.93
C TYR A 361 -5.14 1.55 27.36
N VAL A 362 -3.88 1.54 27.76
CA VAL A 362 -3.12 2.78 28.02
C VAL A 362 -3.13 3.73 26.82
N THR A 363 -3.23 3.19 25.60
CA THR A 363 -3.34 3.96 24.34
C THR A 363 -4.63 4.77 24.24
N GLY A 364 -5.62 4.50 25.09
CA GLY A 364 -6.97 5.08 25.05
C GLY A 364 -7.97 4.29 24.22
N GLU A 365 -7.54 3.21 23.57
CA GLU A 365 -8.44 2.31 22.84
C GLU A 365 -9.34 1.54 23.83
N THR A 366 -10.60 1.33 23.45
CA THR A 366 -11.59 0.65 24.29
C THR A 366 -12.05 -0.64 23.62
N GLU A 367 -12.26 -1.68 24.42
CA GLU A 367 -12.68 -2.99 23.92
C GLU A 367 -13.61 -3.70 24.92
N VAL A 368 -14.44 -4.60 24.42
CA VAL A 368 -15.30 -5.48 25.23
C VAL A 368 -14.74 -6.88 25.23
N LEU A 369 -14.27 -7.34 26.39
CA LEU A 369 -13.71 -8.68 26.58
C LEU A 369 -14.73 -9.66 27.17
N ASP A 370 -14.64 -10.92 26.74
CA ASP A 370 -15.32 -12.04 27.40
C ASP A 370 -14.44 -12.61 28.52
N LEU A 371 -14.83 -12.38 29.78
CA LEU A 371 -14.05 -12.79 30.94
C LEU A 371 -13.99 -14.32 31.11
N LEU A 372 -14.93 -15.09 30.55
CA LEU A 372 -14.92 -16.54 30.67
C LEU A 372 -13.79 -17.16 29.84
N ASP A 373 -13.63 -16.70 28.60
CA ASP A 373 -12.57 -17.15 27.72
C ASP A 373 -11.20 -16.74 28.27
N ILE A 374 -11.09 -15.50 28.73
CA ILE A 374 -9.85 -14.99 29.34
C ILE A 374 -9.44 -15.78 30.59
N VAL A 375 -10.38 -16.13 31.48
CA VAL A 375 -10.08 -16.95 32.66
C VAL A 375 -9.73 -18.38 32.27
N ARG A 376 -10.43 -18.96 31.29
CA ARG A 376 -10.17 -20.32 30.81
C ARG A 376 -8.75 -20.45 30.24
N GLU A 377 -8.30 -19.43 29.53
CA GLU A 377 -7.01 -19.42 28.85
C GLU A 377 -5.89 -18.88 29.74
N GLY A 378 -6.22 -18.19 30.83
CA GLY A 378 -5.22 -17.61 31.74
C GLY A 378 -4.53 -16.38 31.16
N HIS A 379 -5.21 -15.64 30.28
CA HIS A 379 -4.67 -14.51 29.53
C HIS A 379 -4.76 -13.17 30.25
N MET A 380 -5.15 -13.15 31.53
CA MET A 380 -5.20 -11.90 32.31
C MET A 380 -4.57 -12.09 33.69
N SER A 381 -3.63 -11.20 34.00
CA SER A 381 -2.96 -11.11 35.30
C SER A 381 -3.41 -9.84 36.02
N LEU A 382 -4.06 -9.99 37.18
CA LEU A 382 -4.44 -8.87 38.02
C LEU A 382 -3.22 -8.31 38.73
N ILE A 383 -2.94 -7.03 38.53
CA ILE A 383 -1.86 -6.35 39.23
C ILE A 383 -2.26 -6.23 40.70
N SER A 384 -1.41 -6.72 41.60
CA SER A 384 -1.58 -6.59 43.05
C SER A 384 -1.31 -5.14 43.47
N GLY A 385 -2.10 -4.19 42.99
CA GLY A 385 -2.09 -2.81 43.45
C GLY A 385 -2.90 -2.69 44.73
N GLU A 386 -2.39 -1.93 45.70
CA GLU A 386 -3.19 -1.37 46.79
C GLU A 386 -4.48 -0.83 46.19
N ASN A 387 -5.63 -1.27 46.70
CA ASN A 387 -6.94 -0.77 46.28
C ASN A 387 -6.93 0.75 46.32
N HIS A 388 -6.65 1.39 45.18
CA HIS A 388 -6.79 2.81 45.01
C HIS A 388 -8.30 3.05 44.88
N ARG A 389 -8.99 2.91 46.01
CA ARG A 389 -10.34 3.41 46.19
C ARG A 389 -10.20 4.91 46.06
N VAL A 390 -10.35 5.41 44.84
CA VAL A 390 -10.62 6.82 44.62
C VAL A 390 -11.93 7.06 45.39
N PRO A 391 -11.92 7.85 46.47
CA PRO A 391 -13.15 8.19 47.16
C PRO A 391 -13.98 9.03 46.19
N TYR A 392 -15.03 8.44 45.63
CA TYR A 392 -16.07 9.14 44.88
C TYR A 392 -16.98 9.91 45.82
#